data_AF-A0A9X1VWR4-F1
#
_entry.id   AF-A0A9X1VWR4-F1
#
_cell.length_a   1.000
_cell.length_b   1.000
_cell.length_c   1.000
_cell.angle_alpha   90.00
_cell.angle_beta   90.00
_cell.angle_gamma   90.00
#
_symmetry.space_group_name_H-M   'P 1'
#
loop_
_entity.id
_entity.type
_entity.pdbx_description
1 polymer ?
#
loop_
_entity_poly.entity_id
_entity_poly.type
_entity_poly.pdbx_seq_one_letter_code
_entity_poly.pdbx_strand_id
1 'polypeptide(L)'
;MKKCYATQPLLQKCLDRVIGTPGSCHPSRSVWRTSWTSPSAGTANAPSPDRGFKFWLSCLAVVAVLLGLALAVGYPKELPKNPQVSALAVMAPSPPKTMAQDAMPDAPMPVDLYRFALNALLVPLLDDSEPPRWTDAVIHYGCDPGTSVMVDGEPMVAGKLMPASAFTVRWNMDRCALMGLESVDLSGSVELLVFHEDAGLGAIVMPDRLRVDSHMGQTWLHGPFTAATSLAKSVTRP
;
A
#
# COMPACT_ATOMS: atom_id res chain seq x y z
N MET A 1 -44.20 -22.49 14.43
CA MET A 1 -43.90 -22.12 13.04
C MET A 1 -42.56 -22.74 12.65
N LYS A 2 -42.59 -23.72 11.73
CA LYS A 2 -41.41 -24.38 11.19
C LYS A 2 -40.87 -23.55 10.02
N LYS A 3 -39.58 -23.26 9.98
CA LYS A 3 -38.83 -23.16 8.73
C LYS A 3 -37.53 -23.95 8.89
N CYS A 4 -37.39 -24.92 8.00
CA CYS A 4 -36.22 -25.75 7.75
C CYS A 4 -35.67 -25.41 6.36
N TYR A 5 -34.41 -25.84 6.13
CA TYR A 5 -33.68 -25.99 4.86
C TYR A 5 -32.97 -24.74 4.32
N ALA A 6 -31.72 -24.79 3.79
CA ALA A 6 -30.76 -25.87 3.51
C ALA A 6 -29.32 -25.27 3.59
N THR A 7 -28.32 -25.87 4.23
CA THR A 7 -27.42 -26.96 3.78
C THR A 7 -26.63 -26.67 2.51
N GLN A 8 -25.35 -26.26 2.65
CA GLN A 8 -24.29 -26.44 1.66
C GLN A 8 -23.19 -27.32 2.28
N PRO A 9 -22.87 -28.49 1.72
CA PRO A 9 -21.97 -29.47 2.32
C PRO A 9 -20.58 -29.34 1.70
N LEU A 10 -19.53 -28.94 2.44
CA LEU A 10 -18.14 -29.22 2.05
C LEU A 10 -17.08 -28.85 3.11
N LEU A 11 -17.41 -28.90 4.41
CA LEU A 11 -16.42 -28.67 5.48
C LEU A 11 -16.53 -29.66 6.65
N GLN A 12 -17.12 -30.85 6.40
CA GLN A 12 -17.23 -31.92 7.39
C GLN A 12 -16.49 -33.20 6.95
N LYS A 13 -15.25 -33.04 6.46
CA LYS A 13 -14.34 -34.18 6.16
C LYS A 13 -12.91 -34.01 6.67
N CYS A 14 -12.59 -32.91 7.38
CA CYS A 14 -11.26 -32.69 7.95
C CYS A 14 -11.19 -32.84 9.48
N LEU A 15 -12.30 -33.14 10.17
CA LEU A 15 -12.35 -33.16 11.64
C LEU A 15 -12.53 -34.54 12.28
N ASP A 16 -12.42 -35.63 11.51
CA ASP A 16 -12.44 -37.01 12.03
C ASP A 16 -11.07 -37.72 11.95
N ARG A 17 -9.96 -36.97 11.84
CA ARG A 17 -8.60 -37.56 11.71
C ARG A 17 -7.65 -37.19 12.86
N VAL A 18 -8.17 -37.00 14.08
CA VAL A 18 -7.35 -36.61 15.26
C VAL A 18 -7.45 -37.58 16.44
N ILE A 19 -8.09 -38.75 16.31
CA ILE A 19 -8.02 -39.78 17.37
C ILE A 19 -7.76 -41.15 16.75
N GLY A 20 -6.50 -41.58 16.77
CA GLY A 20 -6.10 -42.90 16.28
C GLY A 20 -4.61 -43.20 16.51
N THR A 21 -4.32 -43.78 17.68
CA THR A 21 -3.28 -44.79 18.02
C THR A 21 -1.90 -44.80 17.35
N PRO A 22 -0.81 -45.04 18.12
CA PRO A 22 0.56 -45.11 17.61
C PRO A 22 0.79 -46.43 16.84
N GLY A 23 0.82 -46.34 15.51
CA GLY A 23 1.17 -47.43 14.62
C GLY A 23 2.38 -47.06 13.76
N SER A 24 3.49 -47.74 14.01
CA SER A 24 4.69 -47.83 13.16
C SER A 24 4.35 -47.89 11.67
N CYS A 25 4.95 -47.01 10.85
CA CYS A 25 4.98 -47.15 9.39
C CYS A 25 6.31 -46.65 8.82
N HIS A 26 6.96 -47.56 8.09
CA HIS A 26 8.21 -47.44 7.33
C HIS A 26 8.21 -46.29 6.30
N PRO A 27 9.38 -45.72 5.97
CA PRO A 27 9.51 -44.75 4.89
C PRO A 27 9.48 -45.46 3.52
N SER A 28 8.39 -45.27 2.76
CA SER A 28 8.33 -45.64 1.34
C SER A 28 8.94 -44.51 0.50
N ARG A 29 10.14 -44.76 -0.05
CA ARG A 29 10.81 -43.89 -1.02
C ARG A 29 10.12 -44.03 -2.38
N SER A 30 9.28 -43.07 -2.76
CA SER A 30 8.86 -42.91 -4.16
C SER A 30 9.88 -42.03 -4.90
N VAL A 31 10.68 -42.67 -5.74
CA VAL A 31 11.64 -42.05 -6.67
C VAL A 31 10.87 -41.46 -7.84
N TRP A 32 10.78 -40.14 -7.91
CA TRP A 32 10.33 -39.45 -9.13
C TRP A 32 11.54 -39.23 -10.04
N ARG A 33 11.64 -40.04 -11.09
CA ARG A 33 12.62 -39.89 -12.18
C ARG A 33 11.98 -39.05 -13.27
N THR A 34 12.22 -37.74 -13.28
CA THR A 34 11.87 -36.86 -14.41
C THR A 34 12.99 -36.90 -15.43
N SER A 35 12.72 -37.52 -16.58
CA SER A 35 13.57 -37.51 -17.76
C SER A 35 13.47 -36.14 -18.45
N TRP A 36 14.57 -35.39 -18.48
CA TRP A 36 14.71 -34.19 -19.30
C TRP A 36 15.35 -34.58 -20.63
N THR A 37 14.60 -34.40 -21.72
CA THR A 37 15.13 -34.44 -23.09
C THR A 37 15.68 -33.06 -23.45
N SER A 38 16.99 -32.96 -23.65
CA SER A 38 17.68 -31.77 -24.16
C SER A 38 17.25 -31.45 -25.59
N PRO A 39 16.86 -30.19 -25.91
CA PRO A 39 16.81 -29.72 -27.28
C PRO A 39 18.22 -29.40 -27.77
N SER A 40 18.55 -29.96 -28.93
CA SER A 40 19.77 -29.74 -29.71
C SER A 40 19.96 -28.28 -30.11
N ALA A 41 21.21 -27.82 -29.98
CA ALA A 41 21.68 -26.51 -30.42
C ALA A 41 21.49 -26.29 -31.92
N GLY A 42 20.69 -25.29 -32.28
CA GLY A 42 20.66 -24.69 -33.61
C GLY A 42 21.50 -23.41 -33.63
N THR A 43 22.64 -23.45 -34.31
CA THR A 43 23.49 -22.29 -34.60
C THR A 43 22.81 -21.39 -35.61
N ALA A 44 22.11 -20.36 -35.13
CA ALA A 44 21.60 -19.28 -35.96
C ALA A 44 22.67 -18.19 -36.13
N ASN A 45 23.05 -17.94 -37.38
CA ASN A 45 23.98 -16.89 -37.79
C ASN A 45 23.47 -15.50 -37.38
N ALA A 46 24.27 -14.76 -36.61
CA ALA A 46 23.98 -13.39 -36.21
C ALA A 46 24.34 -12.41 -37.34
N PRO A 47 23.42 -11.51 -37.75
CA PRO A 47 23.73 -10.42 -38.67
C PRO A 47 24.51 -9.28 -37.97
N SER A 48 25.55 -8.81 -38.64
CA SER A 48 26.43 -7.70 -38.20
C SER A 48 25.66 -6.37 -38.04
N PRO A 49 25.81 -5.65 -36.89
CA PRO A 49 25.06 -4.43 -36.62
C PRO A 49 25.94 -3.17 -36.75
N ASP A 50 26.41 -2.81 -37.95
CA ASP A 50 27.39 -1.70 -38.07
C ASP A 50 27.02 -0.50 -38.97
N ARG A 51 25.78 -0.34 -39.46
CA ARG A 51 25.45 0.84 -40.29
C ARG A 51 24.17 1.63 -40.00
N GLY A 52 23.28 1.18 -39.10
CA GLY A 52 21.99 1.85 -38.88
C GLY A 52 21.96 2.97 -37.84
N PHE A 53 22.91 3.00 -36.90
CA PHE A 53 22.72 3.76 -35.64
C PHE A 53 23.00 5.27 -35.75
N LYS A 54 23.83 5.70 -36.72
CA LYS A 54 24.21 7.12 -36.84
C LYS A 54 23.13 8.01 -37.47
N PHE A 55 22.20 7.44 -38.24
CA PHE A 55 21.11 8.22 -38.84
C PHE A 55 19.96 8.52 -37.86
N TRP A 56 19.79 7.71 -36.82
CA TRP A 56 18.68 7.89 -35.87
C TRP A 56 18.93 9.04 -34.88
N LEU A 57 20.18 9.24 -34.46
CA LEU A 57 20.56 10.31 -33.51
C LEU A 57 20.39 11.73 -34.08
N SER A 58 20.57 11.91 -35.39
CA SER A 58 20.41 13.24 -36.02
C SER A 58 18.96 13.71 -36.11
N CYS A 59 17.98 12.80 -36.11
CA CYS A 59 16.56 13.17 -36.23
C CYS A 59 15.98 13.69 -34.90
N LEU A 60 16.43 13.16 -33.76
CA LEU A 60 15.95 13.57 -32.43
C LEU A 60 16.41 15.00 -32.05
N ALA A 61 17.60 15.42 -32.47
CA ALA A 61 18.13 16.74 -32.14
C ALA A 61 17.31 17.89 -32.78
N VAL A 62 16.80 17.71 -33.99
CA VAL A 62 16.02 18.74 -34.70
C VAL A 62 14.62 18.91 -34.07
N VAL A 63 13.99 17.82 -33.63
CA VAL A 63 12.67 17.85 -32.99
C VAL A 63 12.73 18.54 -31.61
N ALA A 64 13.79 18.30 -30.83
CA ALA A 64 13.96 18.94 -29.52
C ALA A 64 14.14 20.47 -29.62
N VAL A 65 14.87 20.96 -30.62
CA VAL A 65 15.07 22.41 -30.85
C VAL A 65 13.76 23.08 -31.28
N LEU A 66 12.94 22.43 -32.12
CA LEU A 66 11.66 22.96 -32.57
C LEU A 66 10.60 23.00 -31.45
N LEU A 67 10.56 21.98 -30.57
CA LEU A 67 9.64 22.00 -29.41
C LEU A 67 10.01 23.08 -28.38
N GLY A 68 11.31 23.34 -28.17
CA GLY A 68 11.76 24.38 -27.24
C GLY A 68 11.36 25.79 -27.66
N LEU A 69 11.37 26.07 -28.97
CA LEU A 69 10.99 27.39 -29.51
C LEU A 69 9.47 27.65 -29.43
N ALA A 70 8.63 26.62 -29.52
CA ALA A 70 7.18 26.77 -29.44
C ALA A 70 6.68 27.12 -28.02
N LEU A 71 7.40 26.69 -26.98
CA LEU A 71 7.01 26.94 -25.58
C LEU A 71 7.40 28.34 -25.08
N ALA A 72 8.23 29.09 -25.80
CA ALA A 72 8.68 30.42 -25.38
C ALA A 72 7.68 31.56 -25.71
N VAL A 73 6.68 31.33 -26.55
CA VAL A 73 5.79 32.41 -27.07
C VAL A 73 4.43 32.49 -26.36
N GLY A 74 4.13 31.55 -25.46
CA GLY A 74 2.74 31.29 -25.03
C GLY A 74 2.32 31.59 -23.59
N TYR A 75 3.06 32.38 -22.81
CA TYR A 75 2.62 32.72 -21.43
C TYR A 75 1.93 34.10 -21.37
N PRO A 76 0.58 34.16 -21.43
CA PRO A 76 -0.14 35.38 -21.12
C PRO A 76 0.03 35.72 -19.64
N LYS A 77 0.55 36.92 -19.38
CA LYS A 77 0.79 37.47 -18.05
C LYS A 77 -0.50 38.09 -17.52
N GLU A 78 -1.50 37.26 -17.22
CA GLU A 78 -2.76 37.70 -16.61
C GLU A 78 -2.61 37.63 -15.08
N LEU A 79 -2.44 38.81 -14.47
CA LEU A 79 -2.46 39.01 -13.02
C LEU A 79 -3.93 38.93 -12.54
N PRO A 80 -4.29 38.05 -11.60
CA PRO A 80 -5.64 38.03 -11.06
C PRO A 80 -5.85 39.26 -10.16
N LYS A 81 -6.63 40.22 -10.67
CA LYS A 81 -7.13 41.38 -9.95
C LYS A 81 -8.22 40.92 -8.99
N ASN A 82 -7.86 40.76 -7.72
CA ASN A 82 -8.76 40.32 -6.66
C ASN A 82 -9.91 41.34 -6.48
N PRO A 83 -11.19 40.95 -6.63
CA PRO A 83 -12.31 41.83 -6.35
C PRO A 83 -12.39 42.07 -4.84
N GLN A 84 -12.43 43.35 -4.44
CA GLN A 84 -12.92 43.73 -3.11
C GLN A 84 -14.35 43.21 -2.95
N VAL A 85 -14.52 42.18 -2.13
CA VAL A 85 -15.84 41.76 -1.65
C VAL A 85 -16.17 42.63 -0.46
N SER A 86 -17.26 43.39 -0.62
CA SER A 86 -17.87 44.25 0.37
C SER A 86 -18.13 43.51 1.68
N ALA A 87 -17.76 44.16 2.78
CA ALA A 87 -18.21 43.83 4.12
C ALA A 87 -19.73 43.97 4.19
N LEU A 88 -20.44 42.84 4.11
CA LEU A 88 -21.85 42.75 4.46
C LEU A 88 -21.90 42.11 5.84
N ALA A 89 -22.28 42.92 6.82
CA ALA A 89 -22.48 42.53 8.20
C ALA A 89 -23.56 41.43 8.27
N VAL A 90 -23.12 40.18 8.40
CA VAL A 90 -23.98 39.05 8.73
C VAL A 90 -24.06 38.98 10.25
N MET A 91 -25.26 39.20 10.78
CA MET A 91 -25.64 38.90 12.15
C MET A 91 -25.16 37.50 12.52
N ALA A 92 -24.23 37.42 13.46
CA ALA A 92 -23.75 36.16 14.02
C ALA A 92 -24.89 35.49 14.83
N PRO A 93 -25.34 34.29 14.44
CA PRO A 93 -26.09 33.44 15.35
C PRO A 93 -25.16 33.02 16.49
N SER A 94 -25.64 33.11 17.72
CA SER A 94 -24.93 32.60 18.90
C SER A 94 -24.49 31.15 18.63
N PRO A 95 -23.23 30.79 18.90
CA PRO A 95 -22.77 29.43 18.66
C PRO A 95 -23.63 28.46 19.48
N PRO A 96 -24.09 27.35 18.88
CA PRO A 96 -24.69 26.29 19.68
C PRO A 96 -23.67 25.91 20.76
N LYS A 97 -24.13 25.80 22.01
CA LYS A 97 -23.35 25.20 23.09
C LYS A 97 -22.96 23.80 22.65
N THR A 98 -21.79 23.68 22.03
CA THR A 98 -21.07 22.43 21.89
C THR A 98 -20.91 21.92 23.31
N MET A 99 -21.68 20.89 23.65
CA MET A 99 -21.44 20.14 24.87
C MET A 99 -19.98 19.72 24.79
N ALA A 100 -19.16 20.27 25.68
CA ALA A 100 -17.84 19.75 25.95
C ALA A 100 -18.08 18.29 26.38
N GLN A 101 -17.93 17.36 25.43
CA GLN A 101 -17.64 15.99 25.77
C GLN A 101 -16.39 16.08 26.62
N ASP A 102 -16.52 15.75 27.90
CA ASP A 102 -15.40 15.54 28.81
C ASP A 102 -14.39 14.70 28.05
N ALA A 103 -13.29 15.36 27.65
CA ALA A 103 -12.17 14.72 27.00
C ALA A 103 -11.61 13.76 28.04
N MET A 104 -12.02 12.50 27.93
CA MET A 104 -11.45 11.41 28.69
C MET A 104 -9.94 11.53 28.50
N PRO A 105 -9.14 11.57 29.60
CA PRO A 105 -7.73 11.86 29.49
C PRO A 105 -7.09 10.87 28.52
N ASP A 106 -6.38 11.39 27.53
CA ASP A 106 -5.69 10.59 26.52
C ASP A 106 -4.91 9.49 27.23
N ALA A 107 -5.27 8.23 26.98
CA ALA A 107 -4.47 7.11 27.44
C ALA A 107 -3.05 7.31 26.88
N PRO A 108 -1.99 7.00 27.64
CA PRO A 108 -0.63 7.16 27.16
C PRO A 108 -0.52 6.44 25.83
N MET A 109 -0.30 7.22 24.77
CA MET A 109 -0.22 6.66 23.43
C MET A 109 0.83 5.56 23.46
N PRO A 110 0.59 4.41 22.81
CA PRO A 110 1.67 3.48 22.56
C PRO A 110 2.71 4.24 21.74
N VAL A 111 3.78 4.70 22.41
CA VAL A 111 4.87 5.53 21.87
C VAL A 111 5.46 4.90 20.60
N ASP A 112 5.23 3.61 20.45
CA ASP A 112 5.64 2.77 19.35
C ASP A 112 4.92 3.07 18.03
N LEU A 113 3.67 3.56 18.00
CA LEU A 113 2.97 3.70 16.71
C LEU A 113 3.59 4.78 15.81
N TYR A 114 4.03 5.93 16.34
CA TYR A 114 4.71 6.95 15.53
C TYR A 114 6.03 6.44 14.95
N ARG A 115 6.76 5.64 15.74
CA ARG A 115 8.06 5.09 15.36
C ARG A 115 7.91 3.96 14.32
N PHE A 116 6.87 3.16 14.44
CA PHE A 116 6.62 2.00 13.58
C PHE A 116 5.48 2.24 12.57
N ALA A 117 5.03 3.47 12.39
CA ALA A 117 3.89 3.80 11.54
C ALA A 117 4.07 3.25 10.13
N LEU A 118 5.26 3.35 9.54
CA LEU A 118 5.49 2.84 8.20
C LEU A 118 5.46 1.30 8.14
N ASN A 119 5.94 0.63 9.20
CA ASN A 119 5.82 -0.82 9.33
C ASN A 119 4.38 -1.26 9.59
N ALA A 120 3.57 -0.42 10.22
CA ALA A 120 2.16 -0.72 10.48
C ALA A 120 1.27 -0.41 9.26
N LEU A 121 1.59 0.63 8.48
CA LEU A 121 0.70 1.18 7.45
C LEU A 121 1.14 0.88 6.02
N LEU A 122 2.42 0.60 5.77
CA LEU A 122 2.93 0.37 4.41
C LEU A 122 3.40 -1.07 4.21
N VAL A 123 4.17 -1.63 5.14
CA VAL A 123 4.67 -3.01 5.02
C VAL A 123 3.53 -4.02 4.82
N PRO A 124 2.38 -3.92 5.50
CA PRO A 124 1.22 -4.78 5.26
C PRO A 124 0.65 -4.74 3.84
N LEU A 125 0.95 -3.69 3.07
CA LEU A 125 0.50 -3.53 1.71
C LEU A 125 1.49 -4.16 0.71
N LEU A 126 2.70 -4.50 1.12
CA LEU A 126 3.76 -5.02 0.27
C LEU A 126 3.82 -6.55 0.33
N ASP A 127 4.10 -7.18 -0.80
CA ASP A 127 4.52 -8.57 -0.84
C ASP A 127 6.05 -8.70 -0.74
N ASP A 128 6.53 -9.90 -0.39
CA ASP A 128 7.96 -10.19 -0.29
C ASP A 128 8.61 -10.49 -1.66
N SER A 129 7.96 -10.11 -2.78
CA SER A 129 8.49 -10.39 -4.12
C SER A 129 9.57 -9.38 -4.52
N GLU A 130 10.46 -9.82 -5.41
CA GLU A 130 11.50 -8.95 -5.97
C GLU A 130 11.30 -8.84 -7.49
N PRO A 131 10.89 -7.67 -8.03
CA PRO A 131 10.64 -6.39 -7.34
C PRO A 131 9.35 -6.35 -6.51
N PRO A 132 9.22 -5.44 -5.50
CA PRO A 132 8.05 -5.36 -4.62
C PRO A 132 6.73 -5.12 -5.35
N ARG A 133 5.68 -5.81 -4.92
CA ARG A 133 4.31 -5.65 -5.43
C ARG A 133 3.33 -5.43 -4.29
N TRP A 134 2.13 -5.00 -4.65
CA TRP A 134 1.03 -4.84 -3.70
C TRP A 134 0.42 -6.20 -3.33
N THR A 135 0.08 -6.39 -2.06
CA THR A 135 -0.71 -7.54 -1.59
C THR A 135 -2.19 -7.19 -1.47
N ASP A 136 -3.04 -8.19 -1.23
CA ASP A 136 -4.44 -7.97 -0.85
C ASP A 136 -4.52 -7.69 0.67
N ALA A 137 -4.53 -6.41 1.02
CA ALA A 137 -4.53 -5.94 2.40
C ALA A 137 -5.82 -6.28 3.16
N VAL A 138 -6.97 -6.37 2.49
CA VAL A 138 -8.26 -6.55 3.18
C VAL A 138 -8.37 -7.96 3.76
N ILE A 139 -7.79 -8.96 3.09
CA ILE A 139 -7.91 -10.37 3.50
C ILE A 139 -7.06 -10.69 4.74
N HIS A 140 -5.91 -10.05 4.90
CA HIS A 140 -4.89 -10.52 5.85
C HIS A 140 -4.99 -9.89 7.25
N TYR A 141 -5.63 -8.73 7.39
CA TYR A 141 -5.55 -7.92 8.62
C TYR A 141 -6.89 -7.73 9.35
N GLY A 142 -7.89 -8.56 9.03
CA GLY A 142 -9.16 -8.57 9.78
C GLY A 142 -9.90 -7.22 9.78
N CYS A 143 -9.85 -6.50 8.67
CA CYS A 143 -10.54 -5.22 8.51
C CYS A 143 -12.04 -5.41 8.19
N ASP A 144 -12.86 -4.42 8.52
CA ASP A 144 -14.25 -4.38 8.07
C ASP A 144 -14.37 -4.02 6.57
N PRO A 145 -15.52 -4.33 5.92
CA PRO A 145 -15.75 -4.09 4.49
C PRO A 145 -15.66 -2.63 4.02
N GLY A 146 -15.65 -1.65 4.93
CA GLY A 146 -15.48 -0.22 4.61
C GLY A 146 -14.05 0.17 4.23
N THR A 147 -13.10 -0.76 4.37
CA THR A 147 -11.67 -0.50 4.16
C THR A 147 -11.32 -0.40 2.67
N SER A 148 -10.50 0.59 2.33
CA SER A 148 -10.00 0.78 0.96
C SER A 148 -8.61 1.40 0.94
N VAL A 149 -7.81 1.00 -0.05
CA VAL A 149 -6.46 1.51 -0.28
C VAL A 149 -6.39 2.05 -1.70
N MET A 150 -5.87 3.26 -1.85
CA MET A 150 -5.62 3.88 -3.13
C MET A 150 -4.15 4.25 -3.26
N VAL A 151 -3.59 4.08 -4.46
CA VAL A 151 -2.23 4.47 -4.83
C VAL A 151 -2.33 5.49 -5.95
N ASP A 152 -1.83 6.71 -5.71
CA ASP A 152 -1.93 7.85 -6.65
C ASP A 152 -3.35 8.14 -7.12
N GLY A 153 -4.31 8.03 -6.21
CA GLY A 153 -5.73 8.28 -6.50
C GLY A 153 -6.49 7.08 -7.07
N GLU A 154 -5.79 6.02 -7.52
CA GLU A 154 -6.38 4.83 -8.12
C GLU A 154 -6.50 3.70 -7.10
N PRO A 155 -7.54 2.85 -7.16
CA PRO A 155 -7.64 1.67 -6.29
C PRO A 155 -6.40 0.77 -6.39
N MET A 156 -5.87 0.35 -5.24
CA MET A 156 -4.74 -0.57 -5.19
C MET A 156 -5.12 -1.92 -5.82
N VAL A 157 -4.24 -2.46 -6.65
CA VAL A 157 -4.45 -3.75 -7.34
C VAL A 157 -3.38 -4.73 -6.87
N ALA A 158 -3.80 -5.82 -6.23
CA ALA A 158 -2.90 -6.88 -5.78
C ALA A 158 -2.07 -7.46 -6.93
N GLY A 159 -0.79 -7.75 -6.67
CA GLY A 159 0.20 -8.23 -7.63
C GLY A 159 0.78 -7.16 -8.57
N LYS A 160 0.23 -5.94 -8.59
CA LYS A 160 0.79 -4.82 -9.36
C LYS A 160 2.08 -4.34 -8.71
N LEU A 161 3.05 -3.93 -9.54
CA LEU A 161 4.32 -3.37 -9.09
C LEU A 161 4.12 -2.10 -8.28
N MET A 162 4.92 -1.94 -7.22
CA MET A 162 5.05 -0.68 -6.51
C MET A 162 5.66 0.39 -7.44
N PRO A 163 5.18 1.65 -7.44
CA PRO A 163 5.77 2.72 -8.25
C PRO A 163 7.24 2.95 -7.92
N ALA A 164 8.06 3.13 -8.96
CA ALA A 164 9.50 3.40 -8.83
C ALA A 164 9.84 4.87 -8.52
N SER A 165 8.90 5.79 -8.74
CA SER A 165 8.98 7.19 -8.31
C SER A 165 8.37 7.37 -6.92
N ALA A 166 8.40 8.59 -6.38
CA ALA A 166 7.55 8.93 -5.24
C ALA A 166 6.06 8.78 -5.63
N PHE A 167 5.24 8.38 -4.66
CA PHE A 167 3.82 8.12 -4.84
C PHE A 167 3.05 8.38 -3.54
N THR A 168 1.74 8.48 -3.66
CA THR A 168 0.83 8.65 -2.53
C THR A 168 0.06 7.36 -2.26
N VAL A 169 -0.10 7.01 -0.99
CA VAL A 169 -0.98 5.94 -0.54
C VAL A 169 -2.04 6.55 0.35
N ARG A 170 -3.32 6.41 -0.02
CA ARG A 170 -4.44 6.79 0.84
C ARG A 170 -5.14 5.54 1.32
N TRP A 171 -5.14 5.32 2.63
CA TRP A 171 -5.77 4.18 3.26
C TRP A 171 -6.91 4.67 4.15
N ASN A 172 -8.14 4.27 3.81
CA ASN A 172 -9.30 4.41 4.69
C ASN A 172 -9.52 3.05 5.39
N MET A 173 -9.46 3.05 6.72
CA MET A 173 -9.52 1.88 7.59
C MET A 173 -10.80 1.90 8.42
N ASP A 174 -11.43 0.74 8.54
CA ASP A 174 -12.55 0.51 9.45
C ASP A 174 -12.23 -0.73 10.30
N ARG A 175 -11.95 -0.50 11.58
CA ARG A 175 -11.53 -1.52 12.57
C ARG A 175 -10.50 -2.52 12.03
N CYS A 176 -9.36 -2.01 11.57
CA CYS A 176 -8.28 -2.83 11.03
C CYS A 176 -7.28 -3.26 12.10
N ALA A 177 -7.07 -4.57 12.25
CA ALA A 177 -6.14 -5.17 13.21
C ALA A 177 -4.76 -5.46 12.56
N LEU A 178 -4.05 -4.40 12.15
CA LEU A 178 -2.82 -4.53 11.34
C LEU A 178 -1.66 -5.25 12.05
N MET A 179 -1.69 -5.32 13.38
CA MET A 179 -0.69 -6.01 14.20
C MET A 179 -1.18 -7.37 14.76
N GLY A 180 -2.30 -7.89 14.22
CA GLY A 180 -2.91 -9.16 14.62
C GLY A 180 -4.22 -8.99 15.42
N LEU A 181 -5.02 -10.06 15.52
CA LEU A 181 -6.39 -10.01 16.06
C LEU A 181 -6.52 -9.59 17.53
N GLU A 182 -5.45 -9.75 18.33
CA GLU A 182 -5.42 -9.39 19.76
C GLU A 182 -4.66 -8.07 20.00
N SER A 183 -4.49 -7.27 18.95
CA SER A 183 -3.65 -6.08 18.98
C SER A 183 -4.47 -4.79 19.00
N VAL A 184 -3.98 -3.78 18.27
CA VAL A 184 -4.55 -2.46 18.17
C VAL A 184 -5.40 -2.39 16.90
N ASP A 185 -6.63 -1.89 17.05
CA ASP A 185 -7.51 -1.62 15.92
C ASP A 185 -7.32 -0.18 15.44
N LEU A 186 -7.22 -0.01 14.12
CA LEU A 186 -7.10 1.29 13.48
C LEU A 186 -8.39 1.62 12.72
N SER A 187 -8.91 2.82 12.93
CA SER A 187 -10.09 3.33 12.22
C SER A 187 -9.87 4.78 11.80
N GLY A 188 -10.33 5.17 10.62
CA GLY A 188 -10.13 6.52 10.07
C GLY A 188 -9.33 6.48 8.78
N SER A 189 -8.71 7.60 8.40
CA SER A 189 -7.96 7.69 7.16
C SER A 189 -6.52 8.14 7.38
N VAL A 190 -5.62 7.69 6.52
CA VAL A 190 -4.24 8.16 6.48
C VAL A 190 -3.80 8.33 5.04
N GLU A 191 -3.05 9.39 4.78
CA GLU A 191 -2.36 9.61 3.52
C GLU A 191 -0.84 9.55 3.78
N LEU A 192 -0.14 8.76 2.97
CA LEU A 192 1.31 8.62 3.03
C LEU A 192 1.88 9.15 1.72
N LEU A 193 2.78 10.13 1.79
CA LEU A 193 3.64 10.48 0.67
C LEU A 193 4.92 9.67 0.79
N VAL A 194 5.04 8.61 -0.01
CA VAL A 194 6.13 7.65 0.02
C VAL A 194 7.23 8.04 -0.97
N PHE A 195 8.47 7.95 -0.54
CA PHE A 195 9.66 8.18 -1.34
C PHE A 195 10.68 7.05 -1.12
N HIS A 196 11.47 6.81 -2.17
CA HIS A 196 12.54 5.81 -2.12
C HIS A 196 13.80 6.43 -1.51
N GLU A 197 14.42 5.69 -0.61
CA GLU A 197 15.72 6.03 0.00
C GLU A 197 16.75 4.96 -0.38
N ASP A 198 18.05 5.26 -0.25
CA ASP A 198 19.15 4.35 -0.60
C ASP A 198 19.07 2.98 0.10
N ALA A 199 18.42 2.93 1.26
CA ALA A 199 18.30 1.75 2.12
C ALA A 199 16.86 1.29 2.37
N GLY A 200 15.85 1.87 1.71
CA GLY A 200 14.46 1.50 1.94
C GLY A 200 13.44 2.55 1.49
N LEU A 201 12.42 2.76 2.31
CA LEU A 201 11.32 3.67 2.04
C LEU A 201 11.20 4.69 3.19
N GLY A 202 11.00 5.94 2.83
CA GLY A 202 10.58 6.99 3.74
C GLY A 202 9.17 7.47 3.39
N ALA A 203 8.45 8.02 4.36
CA ALA A 203 7.16 8.64 4.11
C ALA A 203 6.87 9.84 5.02
N ILE A 204 6.11 10.79 4.47
CA ILE A 204 5.36 11.76 5.27
C ILE A 204 3.98 11.17 5.51
N VAL A 205 3.63 10.96 6.77
CA VAL A 205 2.35 10.39 7.21
C VAL A 205 1.43 11.51 7.63
N MET A 206 0.24 11.57 7.03
CA MET A 206 -0.79 12.58 7.27
C MET A 206 -2.08 11.88 7.74
N PRO A 207 -2.26 11.71 9.06
CA PRO A 207 -3.47 11.12 9.61
C PRO A 207 -4.68 12.08 9.48
N ASP A 208 -5.82 11.55 9.05
CA ASP A 208 -7.13 12.21 9.11
C ASP A 208 -8.08 11.39 9.98
N ARG A 209 -8.34 11.89 11.19
CA ARG A 209 -9.19 11.25 12.20
C ARG A 209 -8.80 9.78 12.46
N LEU A 210 -7.51 9.48 12.37
CA LEU A 210 -6.99 8.14 12.61
C LEU A 210 -7.04 7.84 14.11
N ARG A 211 -7.98 6.99 14.50
CA ARG A 211 -8.17 6.47 15.85
C ARG A 211 -7.46 5.14 16.01
N VAL A 212 -6.90 4.95 17.18
CA VAL A 212 -6.16 3.79 17.65
C VAL A 212 -6.90 3.26 18.86
N ASP A 213 -7.55 2.11 18.71
CA ASP A 213 -8.27 1.44 19.79
C ASP A 213 -7.42 0.27 20.31
N SER A 214 -7.21 0.21 21.63
CA SER A 214 -6.45 -0.84 22.29
C SER A 214 -7.14 -1.29 23.56
N HIS A 215 -6.68 -2.40 24.15
CA HIS A 215 -7.15 -2.84 25.47
C HIS A 215 -6.86 -1.81 26.59
N MET A 216 -5.94 -0.86 26.39
CA MET A 216 -5.62 0.20 27.35
C MET A 216 -6.48 1.46 27.17
N GLY A 217 -7.28 1.54 26.10
CA GLY A 217 -8.08 2.71 25.76
C GLY A 217 -7.92 3.12 24.29
N GLN A 218 -8.51 4.28 23.98
CA GLN A 218 -8.50 4.88 22.65
C GLN A 218 -7.64 6.13 22.62
N THR A 219 -7.01 6.40 21.49
CA THR A 219 -6.25 7.63 21.21
C THR A 219 -6.32 7.99 19.74
N TRP A 220 -6.02 9.23 19.39
CA TRP A 220 -5.97 9.69 18.00
C TRP A 220 -4.56 10.06 17.60
N LEU A 221 -4.22 9.79 16.34
CA LEU A 221 -3.02 10.31 15.72
C LEU A 221 -3.31 11.69 15.14
N HIS A 222 -2.45 12.64 15.49
CA HIS A 222 -2.56 14.02 15.08
C HIS A 222 -1.29 14.52 14.43
N GLY A 223 -1.48 15.43 13.48
CA GLY A 223 -0.41 16.15 12.81
C GLY A 223 0.38 15.29 11.82
N PRO A 224 0.96 15.92 10.77
CA PRO A 224 1.90 15.23 9.91
C PRO A 224 3.18 14.84 10.67
N PHE A 225 3.75 13.69 10.33
CA PHE A 225 5.05 13.25 10.85
C PHE A 225 5.81 12.43 9.81
N THR A 226 7.11 12.24 10.03
CA THR A 226 7.95 11.43 9.14
C THR A 226 8.22 10.06 9.75
N ALA A 227 8.26 9.05 8.90
CA ALA A 227 8.65 7.68 9.26
C ALA A 227 9.49 7.07 8.15
N ALA A 228 10.35 6.13 8.51
CA ALA A 228 11.20 5.42 7.56
C ALA A 228 11.29 3.93 7.93
N THR A 229 11.47 3.08 6.92
CA THR A 229 11.67 1.65 7.08
C THR A 229 12.74 1.15 6.13
N SER A 230 13.59 0.27 6.62
CA SER A 230 14.59 -0.40 5.79
C SER A 230 13.94 -1.58 5.10
N LEU A 231 14.01 -1.62 3.77
CA LEU A 231 13.71 -2.84 3.03
C LEU A 231 14.94 -3.73 3.12
N ALA A 232 14.77 -4.97 3.60
CA ALA A 232 15.89 -5.90 3.68
C ALA A 232 16.52 -6.03 2.29
N LYS A 233 17.78 -5.61 2.14
CA LYS A 233 18.54 -5.94 0.93
C LYS A 233 18.60 -7.45 0.84
N SER A 234 18.12 -8.00 -0.27
CA SER A 234 18.39 -9.37 -0.65
C SER A 234 19.91 -9.53 -0.59
N VAL A 235 20.39 -10.25 0.44
CA VAL A 235 21.80 -10.58 0.54
C VAL A 235 22.05 -11.55 -0.61
N THR A 236 22.57 -11.03 -1.72
CA THR A 236 23.01 -11.83 -2.85
C THR A 236 24.10 -12.75 -2.32
N ARG A 237 23.73 -14.00 -2.01
CA ARG A 237 24.67 -15.01 -1.58
C ARG A 237 25.56 -15.30 -2.81
N PRO A 238 26.89 -15.13 -2.70
CA PRO A 238 27.81 -15.34 -3.81
C PRO A 238 27.85 -16.79 -4.29
#